data_AF-A0A402CU73-F1
#
_entry.id   AF-A0A402CU73-F1
#
_cell.length_a   1.000
_cell.length_b   1.000
_cell.length_c   1.000
_cell.angle_alpha   90.00
_cell.angle_beta   90.00
_cell.angle_gamma   90.00
#
_symmetry.space_group_name_H-M   'P 1'
#
loop_
_entity.id
_entity.type
_entity.pdbx_description
1 polymer ?
#
loop_
_entity_poly.entity_id
_entity_poly.type
_entity_poly.pdbx_seq_one_letter_code
_entity_poly.pdbx_strand_id
1 'polypeptide(L)'
;MGRLHDVLAANTHMTRITWLLPVRNGMPYLPKTLESIANQTYHDWRILAWDNGSTDGTLEELRRWIPDRLPGKIVSDRPLSLGACLAAMVDECDTELCARIDADDINFPERLERQIAFLDAHPDVSVVGSGYEKIDMAGRILEGHPALPSSHQDIVVTMLAENAIAHPTVLFRRNAVIDAGNYADLKPIEDYELWSRMACRRLLANLPEPLIKYRVHRQSVTQQAINSGHLSKEISIHCARSAEALYGCSETDLRLLRASKHPLALAPLIRIARRLGERHSAEKATLLRDPIFLTVAARLIAPTDFISSITLGALDPRVGWKGGLKAALVRLFMLVWSKFPMLHGWLAIYRFQAWRRTLAKQGTVIDPATQIIATKQAYSRIEIGHGSNLERDVSLWISDDDGARARLTLGNDVYVGRNTFLGVYQPISIGADTMIGAYSYIISASHRFDRRDTPIREQGYSGAPIVIEEDVWIGTHVTILPGVTIGRGAIVGAGSMVNKDIPPYEIWGGVPARFIKERPGSA
;
A
#
# COMPACT_ATOMS: atom_id res chain seq x y z
N MET A 1 35.19 10.61 -62.67
CA MET A 1 34.51 9.83 -61.61
C MET A 1 34.96 10.27 -60.21
N GLY A 2 35.09 11.58 -59.96
CA GLY A 2 35.67 12.12 -58.71
C GLY A 2 35.13 13.48 -58.30
N ARG A 3 33.88 13.81 -58.70
CA ARG A 3 33.18 15.04 -58.29
C ARG A 3 31.76 14.78 -57.78
N LEU A 4 31.37 13.52 -57.59
CA LEU A 4 30.07 13.14 -57.04
C LEU A 4 30.15 12.63 -55.59
N HIS A 5 31.36 12.33 -55.08
CA HIS A 5 31.56 11.90 -53.70
C HIS A 5 31.75 13.06 -52.71
N ASP A 6 32.23 14.23 -53.16
CA ASP A 6 32.47 15.38 -52.28
C ASP A 6 31.21 16.22 -51.99
N VAL A 7 30.11 15.98 -52.70
CA VAL A 7 28.82 16.66 -52.48
C VAL A 7 27.91 15.88 -51.50
N LEU A 8 28.25 14.62 -51.19
CA LEU A 8 27.50 13.78 -50.25
C LEU A 8 28.17 13.67 -48.85
N ALA A 9 29.31 14.35 -48.66
CA ALA A 9 30.02 14.45 -47.38
C ALA A 9 29.92 15.84 -46.73
N ALA A 10 28.89 16.63 -47.08
CA ALA A 10 28.39 17.64 -46.17
C ALA A 10 27.76 16.90 -44.98
N ASN A 11 28.58 16.59 -43.97
CA ASN A 11 28.14 16.23 -42.65
C ASN A 11 27.14 17.30 -42.20
N THR A 12 25.84 17.07 -42.41
CA THR A 12 24.78 17.79 -41.73
C THR A 12 24.93 17.41 -40.27
N HIS A 13 25.76 18.14 -39.54
CA HIS A 13 25.85 18.07 -38.10
C HIS A 13 24.46 18.45 -37.58
N MET A 14 23.59 17.45 -37.39
CA MET A 14 22.28 17.70 -36.83
C MET A 14 22.49 18.13 -35.39
N THR A 15 22.01 19.32 -35.06
CA THR A 15 22.07 19.87 -33.71
C THR A 15 21.55 18.84 -32.71
N ARG A 16 22.36 18.51 -31.70
CA ARG A 16 22.02 17.43 -30.77
C ARG A 16 20.96 17.83 -29.73
N ILE A 17 20.88 19.11 -29.39
CA ILE A 17 20.09 19.60 -28.25
C ILE A 17 19.20 20.78 -28.64
N THR A 18 17.96 20.77 -28.14
CA THR A 18 17.11 21.98 -28.12
C THR A 18 16.88 22.45 -26.69
N TRP A 19 17.22 23.70 -26.39
CA TRP A 19 16.78 24.41 -25.19
C TRP A 19 15.29 24.72 -25.27
N LEU A 20 14.53 24.31 -24.27
CA LEU A 20 13.12 24.62 -24.10
C LEU A 20 13.00 25.75 -23.08
N LEU A 21 12.71 26.96 -23.58
CA LEU A 21 12.45 28.16 -22.78
C LEU A 21 10.98 28.62 -22.93
N PRO A 22 10.03 28.05 -22.16
CA PRO A 22 8.71 28.65 -22.03
C PRO A 22 8.82 29.94 -21.20
N VAL A 23 8.23 31.03 -21.67
CA VAL A 23 8.29 32.31 -20.97
C VAL A 23 6.95 33.05 -21.02
N ARG A 24 6.60 33.69 -19.91
CA ARG A 24 5.54 34.69 -19.83
C ARG A 24 5.97 35.75 -18.82
N ASN A 25 6.14 36.97 -19.29
CA ASN A 25 6.66 38.10 -18.51
C ASN A 25 8.00 37.78 -17.81
N GLY A 26 9.03 37.51 -18.60
CA GLY A 26 10.36 37.13 -18.13
C GLY A 26 11.24 38.30 -17.66
N MET A 27 10.80 39.56 -17.81
CA MET A 27 11.60 40.70 -17.37
C MET A 27 11.52 40.87 -15.84
N PRO A 28 12.60 41.31 -15.16
CA PRO A 28 13.89 41.74 -15.72
C PRO A 28 14.95 40.62 -15.81
N TYR A 29 14.57 39.35 -15.63
CA TYR A 29 15.53 38.26 -15.43
C TYR A 29 16.00 37.59 -16.71
N LEU A 30 15.15 37.57 -17.73
CA LEU A 30 15.40 36.93 -19.02
C LEU A 30 16.77 37.26 -19.65
N PRO A 31 17.28 38.51 -19.64
CA PRO A 31 18.61 38.80 -20.19
C PRO A 31 19.74 37.96 -19.57
N LYS A 32 19.71 37.76 -18.24
CA LYS A 32 20.72 36.94 -17.54
C LYS A 32 20.55 35.45 -17.83
N THR A 33 19.32 34.99 -18.00
CA THR A 33 19.02 33.62 -18.42
C THR A 33 19.59 33.34 -19.81
N LEU A 34 19.32 34.21 -20.79
CA LEU A 34 19.82 34.09 -22.16
C LEU A 34 21.35 34.19 -22.21
N GLU A 35 21.96 35.09 -21.43
CA GLU A 35 23.42 35.17 -21.28
C GLU A 35 24.01 33.85 -20.74
N SER A 36 23.37 33.21 -19.76
CA SER A 36 23.83 31.93 -19.23
C SER A 36 23.74 30.76 -20.22
N ILE A 37 22.80 30.83 -21.17
CA ILE A 37 22.68 29.88 -22.28
C ILE A 37 23.81 30.13 -23.29
N ALA A 38 24.08 31.40 -23.63
CA ALA A 38 25.18 31.77 -24.53
C ALA A 38 26.56 31.32 -24.01
N ASN A 39 26.73 31.35 -22.68
CA ASN A 39 27.99 31.04 -22.00
C ASN A 39 28.18 29.53 -21.69
N GLN A 40 27.37 28.63 -22.26
CA GLN A 40 27.60 27.19 -22.11
C GLN A 40 28.92 26.76 -22.77
N THR A 41 29.66 25.84 -22.14
CA THR A 41 30.90 25.27 -22.70
C THR A 41 30.64 24.29 -23.85
N TYR A 42 29.47 23.64 -23.84
CA TYR A 42 28.98 22.83 -24.96
C TYR A 42 28.18 23.73 -25.93
N HIS A 43 28.45 23.65 -27.23
CA HIS A 43 27.92 24.60 -28.23
C HIS A 43 26.97 23.99 -29.28
N ASP A 44 26.84 22.66 -29.37
CA ASP A 44 25.96 22.02 -30.35
C ASP A 44 24.50 21.96 -29.87
N TRP A 45 23.90 23.13 -29.75
CA TRP A 45 22.51 23.31 -29.32
C TRP A 45 21.83 24.41 -30.11
N ARG A 46 20.50 24.40 -30.08
CA ARG A 46 19.64 25.50 -30.52
C ARG A 46 18.60 25.81 -29.45
N ILE A 47 17.95 26.96 -29.53
CA ILE A 47 16.89 27.36 -28.59
C ILE A 47 15.52 27.40 -29.26
N LEU A 48 14.52 26.89 -28.54
CA LEU A 48 13.11 27.11 -28.81
C LEU A 48 12.56 27.95 -27.65
N ALA A 49 12.38 29.25 -27.90
CA ALA A 49 11.73 30.15 -26.94
C ALA A 49 10.24 30.26 -27.27
N TRP A 50 9.38 30.02 -26.28
CA TRP A 50 7.93 30.10 -26.44
C TRP A 50 7.36 31.21 -25.56
N ASP A 51 7.08 32.35 -26.18
CA ASP A 51 6.45 33.50 -25.52
C ASP A 51 4.93 33.29 -25.42
N ASN A 52 4.44 33.07 -24.20
CA ASN A 52 3.02 32.86 -23.91
C ASN A 52 2.27 34.18 -23.66
N GLY A 53 2.40 35.10 -24.61
CA GLY A 53 1.69 36.39 -24.60
C GLY A 53 2.21 37.34 -23.52
N SER A 54 3.51 37.61 -23.53
CA SER A 54 4.10 38.56 -22.59
C SER A 54 3.73 40.01 -22.90
N THR A 55 3.75 40.87 -21.88
CA THR A 55 3.37 42.29 -21.96
C THR A 55 4.42 43.24 -21.39
N ASP A 56 5.60 42.73 -21.03
CA ASP A 56 6.61 43.44 -20.23
C ASP A 56 7.92 43.74 -21.00
N GLY A 57 7.91 43.57 -22.33
CA GLY A 57 9.11 43.69 -23.17
C GLY A 57 9.86 42.38 -23.43
N THR A 58 9.37 41.24 -22.92
CA THR A 58 9.98 39.92 -23.11
C THR A 58 10.17 39.55 -24.59
N LEU A 59 9.17 39.79 -25.45
CA LEU A 59 9.25 39.40 -26.87
C LEU A 59 10.31 40.23 -27.61
N GLU A 60 10.38 41.52 -27.32
CA GLU A 60 11.40 42.42 -27.85
C GLU A 60 12.80 41.98 -27.40
N GLU A 61 12.94 41.57 -26.13
CA GLU A 61 14.21 41.06 -25.62
C GLU A 61 14.59 39.74 -26.31
N LEU A 62 13.67 38.77 -26.44
CA LEU A 62 13.95 37.52 -27.17
C LEU A 62 14.43 37.79 -28.61
N ARG A 63 13.79 38.73 -29.33
CA ARG A 63 14.14 39.10 -30.70
C ARG A 63 15.53 39.73 -30.84
N ARG A 64 16.09 40.30 -29.78
CA ARG A 64 17.48 40.81 -29.78
C ARG A 64 18.53 39.71 -29.68
N TRP A 65 18.12 38.52 -29.24
CA TRP A 65 19.02 37.38 -29.06
C TRP A 65 18.82 36.30 -30.12
N ILE A 66 17.59 36.01 -30.54
CA ILE A 66 17.26 34.87 -31.41
C ILE A 66 16.78 35.40 -32.77
N PRO A 67 17.36 34.97 -33.91
CA PRO A 67 18.38 33.91 -34.04
C PRO A 67 19.83 34.41 -34.01
N ASP A 68 20.06 35.73 -34.01
CA ASP A 68 21.36 36.31 -34.35
C ASP A 68 22.49 36.01 -33.35
N ARG A 69 22.16 35.92 -32.05
CA ARG A 69 23.12 35.62 -30.97
C ARG A 69 22.98 34.20 -30.44
N LEU A 70 21.78 33.64 -30.50
CA LEU A 70 21.44 32.29 -30.07
C LEU A 70 20.76 31.57 -31.24
N PRO A 71 21.35 30.49 -31.79
CA PRO A 71 20.72 29.74 -32.88
C PRO A 71 19.39 29.17 -32.41
N GLY A 72 18.29 29.45 -33.11
CA GLY A 72 16.98 29.01 -32.63
C GLY A 72 15.79 29.71 -33.27
N LYS A 73 14.61 29.51 -32.67
CA LYS A 73 13.35 30.16 -33.09
C LYS A 73 12.54 30.64 -31.88
N ILE A 74 11.71 31.65 -32.13
CA ILE A 74 10.72 32.19 -31.19
C ILE A 74 9.33 31.82 -31.70
N VAL A 75 8.47 31.33 -30.80
CA VAL A 75 7.02 31.18 -31.03
C VAL A 75 6.30 32.16 -30.12
N SER A 76 5.44 33.03 -30.66
CA SER A 76 4.77 34.09 -29.89
C SER A 76 3.31 34.34 -30.28
N ASP A 77 2.83 33.70 -31.34
CA ASP A 77 1.48 33.84 -31.90
C ASP A 77 0.49 32.79 -31.36
N ARG A 78 0.96 31.92 -30.45
CA ARG A 78 0.21 30.79 -29.92
C ARG A 78 0.32 30.69 -28.39
N PRO A 79 -0.39 31.55 -27.63
CA PRO A 79 -0.38 31.46 -26.17
C PRO A 79 -1.07 30.18 -25.71
N LEU A 80 -0.38 29.41 -24.87
CA LEU A 80 -0.85 28.14 -24.32
C LEU A 80 -0.74 28.16 -22.79
N SER A 81 -1.48 27.25 -22.15
CA SER A 81 -1.20 26.86 -20.77
C SER A 81 0.19 26.22 -20.67
N LEU A 82 0.79 26.19 -19.47
CA LEU A 82 2.19 25.79 -19.33
C LEU A 82 2.45 24.34 -19.77
N GLY A 83 1.61 23.39 -19.38
CA GLY A 83 1.78 21.99 -19.79
C GLY A 83 1.56 21.79 -21.29
N ALA A 84 0.55 22.45 -21.88
CA ALA A 84 0.33 22.42 -23.33
C ALA A 84 1.47 23.09 -24.12
N CYS A 85 2.04 24.18 -23.59
CA CYS A 85 3.22 24.83 -24.13
C CYS A 85 4.41 23.87 -24.15
N LEU A 86 4.73 23.25 -23.01
CA LEU A 86 5.83 22.28 -22.90
C LEU A 86 5.65 21.08 -23.83
N ALA A 87 4.43 20.55 -23.93
CA ALA A 87 4.12 19.46 -24.86
C ALA A 87 4.40 19.88 -26.31
N ALA A 88 3.87 21.03 -26.73
CA ALA A 88 4.09 21.57 -28.08
C ALA A 88 5.57 21.84 -28.35
N MET A 89 6.31 22.35 -27.37
CA MET A 89 7.75 22.56 -27.50
C MET A 89 8.51 21.26 -27.73
N VAL A 90 8.18 20.17 -27.02
CA VAL A 90 8.79 18.85 -27.24
C VAL A 90 8.44 18.30 -28.62
N ASP A 91 7.19 18.46 -29.06
CA ASP A 91 6.74 18.00 -30.39
C ASP A 91 7.48 18.72 -31.52
N GLU A 92 7.69 20.04 -31.37
CA GLU A 92 8.42 20.90 -32.32
C GLU A 92 9.92 20.64 -32.40
N CYS A 93 10.50 19.92 -31.44
CA CYS A 93 11.90 19.56 -31.48
C CYS A 93 12.15 18.39 -32.45
N ASP A 94 13.29 18.41 -33.14
CA ASP A 94 13.80 17.29 -33.97
C ASP A 94 15.10 16.70 -33.38
N THR A 95 15.58 17.26 -32.28
CA THR A 95 16.86 16.95 -31.66
C THR A 95 16.76 15.73 -30.74
N GLU A 96 17.88 15.04 -30.52
CA GLU A 96 17.96 13.86 -29.64
C GLU A 96 17.55 14.23 -28.20
N LEU A 97 18.10 15.34 -27.70
CA LEU A 97 17.95 15.79 -26.33
C LEU A 97 17.22 17.12 -26.26
N CYS A 98 16.51 17.34 -25.16
CA CYS A 98 15.91 18.62 -24.81
C CYS A 98 16.38 19.06 -23.43
N ALA A 99 16.89 20.29 -23.34
CA ALA A 99 17.30 20.92 -22.08
C ALA A 99 16.23 21.91 -21.64
N ARG A 100 15.75 21.82 -20.40
CA ARG A 100 14.77 22.77 -19.86
C ARG A 100 15.51 23.95 -19.20
N ILE A 101 14.99 25.17 -19.28
CA ILE A 101 15.35 26.27 -18.36
C ILE A 101 14.21 27.27 -18.18
N ASP A 102 14.00 27.76 -16.95
CA ASP A 102 13.07 28.86 -16.62
C ASP A 102 13.64 30.24 -16.96
N ALA A 103 12.77 31.16 -17.34
CA ALA A 103 13.14 32.49 -17.84
C ALA A 103 13.75 33.43 -16.79
N ASP A 104 13.84 32.98 -15.55
CA ASP A 104 14.40 33.70 -14.42
C ASP A 104 15.61 33.00 -13.75
N ASP A 105 15.95 31.80 -14.23
CA ASP A 105 17.06 30.98 -13.73
C ASP A 105 18.35 31.18 -14.53
N ILE A 106 19.49 30.80 -13.93
CA ILE A 106 20.82 30.98 -14.53
C ILE A 106 21.55 29.64 -14.58
N ASN A 107 22.03 29.22 -15.74
CA ASN A 107 22.88 28.03 -15.87
C ASN A 107 24.30 28.27 -15.35
N PHE A 108 24.92 27.23 -14.80
CA PHE A 108 26.39 27.17 -14.76
C PHE A 108 26.94 26.85 -16.16
N PRO A 109 28.13 27.36 -16.53
CA PRO A 109 28.69 27.18 -17.88
C PRO A 109 28.81 25.73 -18.33
N GLU A 110 29.13 24.82 -17.41
CA GLU A 110 29.42 23.42 -17.70
C GLU A 110 28.16 22.53 -17.67
N ARG A 111 26.96 23.09 -17.48
CA ARG A 111 25.73 22.32 -17.26
C ARG A 111 25.50 21.28 -18.37
N LEU A 112 25.43 21.72 -19.62
CA LEU A 112 25.16 20.82 -20.73
C LEU A 112 26.24 19.74 -20.86
N GLU A 113 27.51 20.14 -20.88
CA GLU A 113 28.64 19.22 -21.01
C GLU A 113 28.59 18.07 -19.98
N ARG A 114 28.32 18.40 -18.72
CA ARG A 114 28.24 17.41 -17.64
C ARG A 114 27.03 16.49 -17.75
N GLN A 115 25.85 17.04 -18.05
CA GLN A 115 24.63 16.25 -18.19
C GLN A 115 24.68 15.33 -19.43
N ILE A 116 25.25 15.80 -20.53
CA ILE A 116 25.46 15.02 -21.76
C ILE A 116 26.42 13.87 -21.49
N ALA A 117 27.59 14.15 -20.92
CA ALA A 117 28.58 13.13 -20.60
C ALA A 117 27.98 12.02 -19.73
N PHE A 118 27.10 12.39 -18.78
CA PHE A 118 26.36 11.42 -17.98
C PHE A 118 25.38 10.58 -18.81
N LEU A 119 24.53 11.19 -19.64
CA LEU A 119 23.56 10.46 -20.47
C LEU A 119 24.24 9.56 -21.51
N ASP A 120 25.40 9.95 -22.02
CA ASP A 120 26.19 9.15 -22.96
C ASP A 120 26.77 7.90 -22.29
N ALA A 121 27.22 8.03 -21.04
CA ALA A 121 27.67 6.90 -20.24
C ALA A 121 26.53 6.01 -19.73
N HIS A 122 25.29 6.51 -19.68
CA HIS A 122 24.12 5.81 -19.13
C HIS A 122 22.93 5.80 -20.11
N PRO A 123 22.97 4.97 -21.16
CA PRO A 123 21.95 4.97 -22.21
C PRO A 123 20.54 4.53 -21.74
N ASP A 124 20.45 3.89 -20.58
CA ASP A 124 19.22 3.48 -19.90
C ASP A 124 18.53 4.62 -19.13
N VAL A 125 19.27 5.69 -18.81
CA VAL A 125 18.74 6.91 -18.21
C VAL A 125 18.09 7.79 -19.28
N SER A 126 16.85 8.20 -19.00
CA SER A 126 16.04 9.01 -19.93
C SER A 126 15.91 10.48 -19.53
N VAL A 127 16.10 10.78 -18.24
CA VAL A 127 16.05 12.13 -17.67
C VAL A 127 17.18 12.26 -16.68
N VAL A 128 18.00 13.30 -16.83
CA VAL A 128 18.99 13.71 -15.84
C VAL A 128 18.69 15.13 -15.38
N GLY A 129 18.45 15.32 -14.08
CA GLY A 129 18.43 16.63 -13.44
C GLY A 129 19.78 16.95 -12.79
N SER A 130 19.81 17.98 -11.97
CA SER A 130 20.99 18.36 -11.18
C SER A 130 20.58 18.96 -9.85
N GLY A 131 21.54 19.11 -8.94
CA GLY A 131 21.41 20.07 -7.85
C GLY A 131 21.21 21.50 -8.38
N TYR A 132 20.87 22.42 -7.47
CA TYR A 132 20.77 23.83 -7.78
C TYR A 132 21.07 24.71 -6.56
N GLU A 133 21.58 25.91 -6.81
CA GLU A 133 21.74 26.95 -5.81
C GLU A 133 20.51 27.87 -5.82
N LYS A 134 19.96 28.19 -4.66
CA LYS A 134 18.85 29.17 -4.58
C LYS A 134 19.42 30.58 -4.64
N ILE A 135 18.81 31.46 -5.42
CA ILE A 135 19.12 32.88 -5.48
C ILE A 135 17.89 33.75 -5.21
N ASP A 136 18.09 34.93 -4.62
CA ASP A 136 17.04 35.92 -4.43
C ASP A 136 16.75 36.74 -5.71
N MET A 137 15.86 37.72 -5.61
CA MET A 137 15.51 38.62 -6.72
C MET A 137 16.67 39.50 -7.20
N ALA A 138 17.72 39.70 -6.39
CA ALA A 138 18.94 40.42 -6.76
C ALA A 138 20.02 39.49 -7.35
N GLY A 139 19.82 38.16 -7.29
CA GLY A 139 20.79 37.16 -7.71
C GLY A 139 21.81 36.77 -6.64
N ARG A 140 21.56 37.12 -5.37
CA ARG A 140 22.41 36.72 -4.24
C ARG A 140 22.06 35.29 -3.84
N ILE A 141 23.08 34.49 -3.54
CA ILE A 141 22.90 33.10 -3.10
C ILE A 141 22.21 33.10 -1.73
N LEU A 142 21.17 32.29 -1.61
CA LEU A 142 20.44 32.04 -0.37
C LEU A 142 21.00 30.79 0.32
N GLU A 143 21.06 30.81 1.65
CA GLU A 143 21.44 29.62 2.42
C GLU A 143 20.42 28.48 2.26
N GLY A 144 20.91 27.24 2.28
CA GLY A 144 20.08 26.04 2.24
C GLY A 144 19.69 25.59 0.83
N HIS A 145 20.53 24.76 0.22
CA HIS A 145 20.25 24.10 -1.05
C HIS A 145 19.71 22.67 -0.80
N PRO A 146 18.65 22.23 -1.49
CA PRO A 146 18.14 20.88 -1.31
C PRO A 146 19.15 19.86 -1.80
N ALA A 147 19.44 18.85 -0.97
CA ALA A 147 20.13 17.65 -1.42
C ALA A 147 19.12 16.79 -2.20
N LEU A 148 19.17 16.86 -3.52
CA LEU A 148 18.31 16.04 -4.39
C LEU A 148 18.88 14.61 -4.47
N PRO A 149 18.02 13.58 -4.48
CA PRO A 149 18.47 12.19 -4.62
C PRO A 149 19.09 11.96 -6.00
N SER A 150 20.26 11.32 -6.06
CA SER A 150 20.98 11.10 -7.33
C SER A 150 20.55 9.84 -8.07
N SER A 151 20.22 8.76 -7.36
CA SER A 151 19.88 7.47 -7.96
C SER A 151 18.41 7.36 -8.32
N HIS A 152 18.06 6.55 -9.33
CA HIS A 152 16.66 6.31 -9.70
C HIS A 152 15.81 5.81 -8.53
N GLN A 153 16.34 4.89 -7.72
CA GLN A 153 15.62 4.34 -6.58
C GLN A 153 15.29 5.45 -5.57
N ASP A 154 16.27 6.29 -5.23
CA ASP A 154 16.08 7.36 -4.26
C ASP A 154 15.15 8.45 -4.81
N ILE A 155 15.22 8.72 -6.11
CA ILE A 155 14.28 9.61 -6.81
C ILE A 155 12.86 9.08 -6.67
N VAL A 156 12.61 7.81 -7.00
CA VAL A 156 11.28 7.20 -6.93
C VAL A 156 10.76 7.14 -5.49
N VAL A 157 11.62 6.87 -4.52
CA VAL A 157 11.30 6.90 -3.09
C VAL A 157 10.93 8.32 -2.66
N THR A 158 11.73 9.34 -2.96
CA THR A 158 11.42 10.74 -2.63
C THR A 158 10.12 11.20 -3.29
N MET A 159 9.89 10.75 -4.54
CA MET A 159 8.63 10.96 -5.25
C MET A 159 7.40 10.36 -4.55
N LEU A 160 7.52 9.55 -3.50
CA LEU A 160 6.34 9.20 -2.69
C LEU A 160 5.72 10.43 -2.01
N ALA A 161 6.54 11.40 -1.60
CA ALA A 161 6.10 12.56 -0.82
C ALA A 161 6.22 13.89 -1.58
N GLU A 162 7.24 14.07 -2.42
CA GLU A 162 7.52 15.35 -3.07
C GLU A 162 8.29 15.19 -4.38
N ASN A 163 8.38 16.24 -5.18
CA ASN A 163 9.13 16.17 -6.43
C ASN A 163 10.63 16.06 -6.16
N ALA A 164 11.26 15.04 -6.75
CA ALA A 164 12.66 14.70 -6.56
C ALA A 164 13.59 15.27 -7.65
N ILE A 165 13.03 15.87 -8.70
CA ILE A 165 13.76 16.43 -9.84
C ILE A 165 13.25 17.85 -10.05
N ALA A 166 14.14 18.83 -9.93
CA ALA A 166 13.78 20.22 -10.17
C ALA A 166 13.62 20.47 -11.68
N HIS A 167 12.41 20.87 -12.11
CA HIS A 167 12.08 21.01 -13.54
C HIS A 167 13.08 21.83 -14.38
N PRO A 168 13.56 23.01 -13.97
CA PRO A 168 14.50 23.76 -14.80
C PRO A 168 15.85 23.07 -14.96
N THR A 169 16.18 22.05 -14.13
CA THR A 169 17.47 21.35 -14.18
C THR A 169 17.54 20.26 -15.24
N VAL A 170 16.42 19.84 -15.82
CA VAL A 170 16.41 18.59 -16.60
C VAL A 170 17.03 18.73 -17.99
N LEU A 171 17.83 17.72 -18.35
CA LEU A 171 18.15 17.34 -19.72
C LEU A 171 17.55 15.94 -19.94
N PHE A 172 16.75 15.76 -21.00
CA PHE A 172 16.08 14.48 -21.24
C PHE A 172 16.14 14.05 -22.70
N ARG A 173 16.02 12.74 -22.91
CA ARG A 173 15.87 12.12 -24.23
C ARG A 173 14.48 12.42 -24.76
N ARG A 174 14.38 13.15 -25.88
CA ARG A 174 13.10 13.59 -26.44
C ARG A 174 12.13 12.42 -26.65
N ASN A 175 12.60 11.34 -27.30
CA ASN A 175 11.76 10.18 -27.61
C ASN A 175 11.26 9.48 -26.36
N ALA A 176 12.02 9.48 -25.26
CA ALA A 176 11.55 8.87 -24.01
C ALA A 176 10.37 9.65 -23.39
N VAL A 177 10.34 10.98 -23.56
CA VAL A 177 9.20 11.82 -23.15
C VAL A 177 7.99 11.57 -24.06
N ILE A 178 8.20 11.50 -25.38
CA ILE A 178 7.13 11.17 -26.34
C ILE A 178 6.53 9.78 -26.05
N ASP A 179 7.37 8.76 -25.87
CA ASP A 179 6.96 7.37 -25.56
C ASP A 179 6.16 7.27 -24.25
N ALA A 180 6.41 8.18 -23.31
CA ALA A 180 5.67 8.25 -22.06
C ALA A 180 4.28 8.90 -22.23
N GLY A 181 4.05 9.64 -23.33
CA GLY A 181 2.83 10.39 -23.62
C GLY A 181 2.97 11.92 -23.55
N ASN A 182 4.20 12.44 -23.53
CA ASN A 182 4.53 13.87 -23.43
C ASN A 182 3.98 14.56 -22.16
N TYR A 183 4.11 15.89 -22.03
CA TYR A 183 3.58 16.67 -20.90
C TYR A 183 2.04 16.71 -20.92
N ALA A 184 1.43 16.62 -19.73
CA ALA A 184 0.01 16.86 -19.54
C ALA A 184 -0.24 18.30 -19.05
N ASP A 185 -1.40 18.87 -19.38
CA ASP A 185 -1.77 20.21 -18.92
C ASP A 185 -2.30 20.19 -17.47
N LEU A 186 -1.37 19.98 -16.53
CA LEU A 186 -1.64 19.79 -15.11
C LEU A 186 -0.83 20.75 -14.25
N LYS A 187 -0.91 22.05 -14.53
CA LYS A 187 -0.20 23.06 -13.74
C LYS A 187 -0.68 23.03 -12.27
N PRO A 188 0.20 22.91 -11.26
CA PRO A 188 1.67 23.07 -11.28
C PRO A 188 2.48 21.78 -11.08
N ILE A 189 1.95 20.63 -11.50
CA ILE A 189 2.54 19.29 -11.29
C ILE A 189 2.88 18.58 -12.60
N GLU A 190 2.91 19.30 -13.71
CA GLU A 190 3.12 18.77 -15.06
C GLU A 190 4.40 17.94 -15.19
N ASP A 191 5.46 18.35 -14.50
CA ASP A 191 6.76 17.70 -14.48
C ASP A 191 6.72 16.44 -13.61
N TYR A 192 6.21 16.56 -12.38
CA TYR A 192 6.09 15.47 -11.43
C TYR A 192 5.22 14.31 -11.96
N GLU A 193 4.12 14.62 -12.65
CA GLU A 193 3.26 13.64 -13.30
C GLU A 193 4.00 12.91 -14.43
N LEU A 194 4.71 13.65 -15.28
CA LEU A 194 5.53 13.07 -16.36
C LEU A 194 6.63 12.16 -15.81
N TRP A 195 7.38 12.61 -14.79
CA TRP A 195 8.41 11.80 -14.14
C TRP A 195 7.83 10.53 -13.53
N SER A 196 6.62 10.59 -12.97
CA SER A 196 5.94 9.42 -12.40
C SER A 196 5.61 8.37 -13.46
N ARG A 197 5.18 8.79 -14.67
CA ARG A 197 4.98 7.89 -15.81
C ARG A 197 6.29 7.33 -16.34
N MET A 198 7.30 8.18 -16.51
CA MET A 198 8.61 7.78 -17.03
C MET A 198 9.32 6.79 -16.10
N ALA A 199 9.29 7.03 -14.79
CA ALA A 199 9.88 6.15 -13.78
C ALA A 199 9.30 4.73 -13.78
N CYS A 200 8.12 4.53 -14.38
CA CYS A 200 7.57 3.19 -14.53
C CYS A 200 8.32 2.33 -15.55
N ARG A 201 9.07 2.94 -16.48
CA ARG A 201 9.66 2.29 -17.67
C ARG A 201 11.14 2.60 -17.91
N ARG A 202 11.66 3.70 -17.37
CA ARG A 202 13.01 4.23 -17.65
C ARG A 202 13.67 4.73 -16.37
N LEU A 203 15.01 4.77 -16.38
CA LEU A 203 15.76 5.33 -15.26
C LEU A 203 15.78 6.85 -15.30
N LEU A 204 15.83 7.43 -14.11
CA LEU A 204 15.93 8.86 -13.85
C LEU A 204 17.16 9.07 -12.97
N ALA A 205 17.86 10.19 -13.12
CA ALA A 205 19.03 10.51 -12.31
C ALA A 205 19.07 12.00 -11.98
N ASN A 206 19.81 12.37 -10.92
CA ASN A 206 20.27 13.74 -10.70
C ASN A 206 21.79 13.72 -10.53
N LEU A 207 22.47 14.67 -11.17
CA LEU A 207 23.84 14.99 -10.80
C LEU A 207 23.85 15.68 -9.43
N PRO A 208 24.74 15.29 -8.50
CA PRO A 208 24.75 15.84 -7.14
C PRO A 208 25.18 17.31 -7.10
N GLU A 209 25.94 17.78 -8.09
CA GLU A 209 26.43 19.15 -8.12
C GLU A 209 25.37 20.14 -8.61
N PRO A 210 25.43 21.40 -8.12
CA PRO A 210 24.59 22.45 -8.64
C PRO A 210 25.01 22.83 -10.07
N LEU A 211 24.07 22.75 -11.01
CA LEU A 211 24.28 23.21 -12.39
C LEU A 211 23.32 24.33 -12.80
N ILE A 212 22.48 24.79 -11.87
CA ILE A 212 21.60 25.94 -12.03
C ILE A 212 21.58 26.79 -10.76
N LYS A 213 21.40 28.10 -10.93
CA LYS A 213 20.97 29.03 -9.89
C LYS A 213 19.47 29.30 -10.07
N TYR A 214 18.68 28.74 -9.16
CA TYR A 214 17.23 28.77 -9.14
C TYR A 214 16.71 30.01 -8.41
N ARG A 215 15.90 30.84 -9.07
CA ARG A 215 15.38 32.07 -8.47
C ARG A 215 14.15 31.82 -7.60
N VAL A 216 14.18 32.34 -6.37
CA VAL A 216 13.07 32.21 -5.42
C VAL A 216 12.39 33.54 -5.23
N HIS A 217 11.10 33.61 -5.59
CA HIS A 217 10.26 34.78 -5.34
C HIS A 217 8.77 34.44 -5.21
N ARG A 218 8.02 35.34 -4.56
CA ARG A 218 6.59 35.16 -4.22
C ARG A 218 5.67 35.02 -5.43
N GLN A 219 6.11 35.50 -6.61
CA GLN A 219 5.33 35.39 -7.84
C GLN A 219 5.58 34.09 -8.59
N SER A 220 6.54 33.24 -8.16
CA SER A 220 6.74 31.94 -8.81
C SER A 220 5.53 31.04 -8.57
N VAL A 221 5.15 30.32 -9.62
CA VAL A 221 3.99 29.41 -9.64
C VAL A 221 4.07 28.39 -8.50
N THR A 222 5.24 27.77 -8.34
CA THR A 222 5.48 26.75 -7.32
C THR A 222 5.28 27.31 -5.92
N GLN A 223 5.81 28.51 -5.63
CA GLN A 223 5.67 29.11 -4.30
C GLN A 223 4.20 29.47 -3.99
N GLN A 224 3.45 29.96 -4.99
CA GLN A 224 2.01 30.22 -4.83
C GLN A 224 1.21 28.94 -4.57
N ALA A 225 1.54 27.86 -5.28
CA ALA A 225 0.89 26.56 -5.12
C ALA A 225 1.22 25.89 -3.76
N ILE A 226 2.44 26.07 -3.27
CA ILE A 226 2.85 25.63 -1.91
C ILE A 226 2.06 26.41 -0.86
N ASN A 227 2.04 27.75 -0.95
CA ASN A 227 1.41 28.62 0.05
C ASN A 227 -0.11 28.39 0.15
N SER A 228 -0.76 28.00 -0.95
CA SER A 228 -2.19 27.68 -1.00
C SER A 228 -2.52 26.23 -0.61
N GLY A 229 -1.51 25.38 -0.41
CA GLY A 229 -1.68 23.94 -0.21
C GLY A 229 -2.17 23.17 -1.45
N HIS A 230 -2.34 23.85 -2.58
CA HIS A 230 -2.85 23.27 -3.83
C HIS A 230 -1.91 22.20 -4.39
N LEU A 231 -0.58 22.42 -4.31
CA LEU A 231 0.42 21.50 -4.84
C LEU A 231 0.29 20.08 -4.27
N SER A 232 0.21 19.95 -2.93
CA SER A 232 0.08 18.65 -2.26
C SER A 232 -1.22 17.93 -2.64
N LYS A 233 -2.30 18.69 -2.81
CA LYS A 233 -3.60 18.16 -3.24
C LYS A 233 -3.52 17.61 -4.67
N GLU A 234 -2.96 18.37 -5.61
CA GLU A 234 -2.84 17.95 -7.02
C GLU A 234 -1.95 16.71 -7.17
N ILE A 235 -0.79 16.69 -6.49
CA ILE A 235 0.10 15.52 -6.44
C ILE A 235 -0.65 14.27 -5.94
N SER A 236 -1.50 14.44 -4.92
CA SER A 236 -2.30 13.33 -4.37
C SER A 236 -3.37 12.85 -5.35
N ILE A 237 -4.03 13.75 -6.07
CA ILE A 237 -5.14 13.41 -6.97
C ILE A 237 -4.62 12.75 -8.25
N HIS A 238 -3.68 13.38 -8.94
CA HIS A 238 -3.35 13.05 -10.33
C HIS A 238 -2.29 11.95 -10.46
N CYS A 239 -1.37 11.86 -9.51
CA CYS A 239 -0.26 10.91 -9.60
C CYS A 239 -0.53 9.58 -8.91
N ALA A 240 -1.74 9.40 -8.37
CA ALA A 240 -2.19 8.13 -7.83
C ALA A 240 -2.46 7.08 -8.93
N ARG A 241 -2.62 7.52 -10.19
CA ARG A 241 -2.74 6.62 -11.36
C ARG A 241 -1.50 5.76 -11.61
N SER A 242 -0.32 6.25 -11.20
CA SER A 242 0.93 5.49 -11.28
C SER A 242 1.19 4.64 -10.03
N ALA A 243 0.29 4.66 -9.02
CA ALA A 243 0.50 4.02 -7.72
C ALA A 243 0.76 2.51 -7.84
N GLU A 244 -0.07 1.80 -8.60
CA GLU A 244 0.06 0.35 -8.74
C GLU A 244 1.32 -0.02 -9.53
N ALA A 245 1.55 0.66 -10.65
CA ALA A 245 2.69 0.41 -11.52
C ALA A 245 4.02 0.67 -10.78
N LEU A 246 4.15 1.85 -10.17
CA LEU A 246 5.39 2.32 -9.56
C LEU A 246 5.61 1.74 -8.16
N TYR A 247 4.56 1.72 -7.33
CA TYR A 247 4.65 1.44 -5.90
C TYR A 247 3.93 0.16 -5.45
N GLY A 248 3.14 -0.50 -6.31
CA GLY A 248 2.47 -1.76 -5.97
C GLY A 248 1.42 -1.62 -4.86
N CYS A 249 0.88 -0.42 -4.68
CA CYS A 249 -0.22 -0.13 -3.75
C CYS A 249 -1.43 0.43 -4.50
N SER A 250 -2.59 0.42 -3.85
CA SER A 250 -3.81 0.97 -4.47
C SER A 250 -3.74 2.49 -4.57
N GLU A 251 -4.49 3.05 -5.52
CA GLU A 251 -4.66 4.50 -5.68
C GLU A 251 -5.12 5.17 -4.36
N THR A 252 -6.04 4.51 -3.66
CA THR A 252 -6.56 4.94 -2.36
C THR A 252 -5.49 4.94 -1.27
N ASP A 253 -4.69 3.87 -1.18
CA ASP A 253 -3.59 3.78 -0.21
C ASP A 253 -2.61 4.94 -0.40
N LEU A 254 -2.17 5.19 -1.64
CA LEU A 254 -1.21 6.26 -1.93
C LEU A 254 -1.79 7.65 -1.65
N ARG A 255 -3.06 7.90 -1.99
CA ARG A 255 -3.76 9.14 -1.67
C ARG A 255 -3.81 9.40 -0.17
N LEU A 256 -4.17 8.39 0.61
CA LEU A 256 -4.27 8.51 2.07
C LEU A 256 -2.90 8.68 2.72
N LEU A 257 -1.86 8.02 2.21
CA LEU A 257 -0.48 8.21 2.67
C LEU A 257 0.01 9.64 2.41
N ARG A 258 -0.17 10.16 1.19
CA ARG A 258 0.25 11.53 0.83
C ARG A 258 -0.49 12.62 1.58
N ALA A 259 -1.75 12.37 1.91
CA ALA A 259 -2.54 13.27 2.75
C ALA A 259 -2.22 13.13 4.24
N SER A 260 -1.30 12.24 4.64
CA SER A 260 -1.01 11.88 6.04
C SER A 260 -2.29 11.53 6.82
N LYS A 261 -3.21 10.80 6.16
CA LYS A 261 -4.54 10.42 6.68
C LYS A 261 -4.75 8.90 6.74
N HIS A 262 -3.75 8.12 6.36
CA HIS A 262 -3.88 6.66 6.37
C HIS A 262 -3.97 6.13 7.81
N PRO A 263 -4.98 5.30 8.16
CA PRO A 263 -5.20 4.87 9.56
C PRO A 263 -4.15 3.87 10.07
N LEU A 264 -3.53 3.10 9.17
CA LEU A 264 -2.45 2.15 9.46
C LEU A 264 -1.41 2.13 8.32
N ALA A 265 -0.63 3.21 8.20
CA ALA A 265 0.30 3.47 7.09
C ALA A 265 1.39 2.39 6.90
N LEU A 266 1.72 1.63 7.95
CA LEU A 266 2.77 0.61 7.91
C LEU A 266 2.53 -0.47 6.83
N ALA A 267 1.31 -0.97 6.69
CA ALA A 267 1.00 -2.03 5.73
C ALA A 267 1.22 -1.62 4.26
N PRO A 268 0.69 -0.48 3.76
CA PRO A 268 1.04 -0.03 2.42
C PRO A 268 2.52 0.36 2.31
N LEU A 269 3.15 0.98 3.31
CA LEU A 269 4.58 1.30 3.25
C LEU A 269 5.47 0.04 3.10
N ILE A 270 5.14 -1.07 3.77
CA ILE A 270 5.84 -2.35 3.57
C ILE A 270 5.65 -2.89 2.15
N ARG A 271 4.43 -2.79 1.59
CA ARG A 271 4.17 -3.19 0.19
C ARG A 271 4.99 -2.37 -0.79
N ILE A 272 5.04 -1.06 -0.59
CA ILE A 272 5.83 -0.13 -1.39
C ILE A 272 7.32 -0.48 -1.28
N ALA A 273 7.83 -0.68 -0.07
CA ALA A 273 9.23 -1.01 0.14
C ALA A 273 9.63 -2.30 -0.58
N ARG A 274 8.77 -3.32 -0.50
CA ARG A 274 8.96 -4.59 -1.19
C ARG A 274 8.94 -4.44 -2.71
N ARG A 275 7.98 -3.68 -3.25
CA ARG A 275 7.85 -3.46 -4.71
C ARG A 275 9.07 -2.74 -5.28
N LEU A 276 9.56 -1.73 -4.59
CA LEU A 276 10.74 -0.96 -5.02
C LEU A 276 12.02 -1.82 -4.95
N GLY A 277 12.16 -2.64 -3.89
CA GLY A 277 13.28 -3.59 -3.79
C GLY A 277 13.28 -4.66 -4.89
N GLU A 278 12.11 -5.17 -5.29
CA GLU A 278 11.99 -6.16 -6.39
C GLU A 278 12.44 -5.61 -7.76
N ARG A 279 12.38 -4.29 -7.99
CA ARG A 279 12.75 -3.68 -9.27
C ARG A 279 14.25 -3.40 -9.45
N HIS A 280 15.04 -3.34 -8.37
CA HIS A 280 16.38 -2.74 -8.40
C HIS A 280 17.50 -3.63 -7.84
N SER A 281 17.29 -4.95 -7.74
CA SER A 281 18.30 -5.91 -7.27
C SER A 281 18.81 -5.67 -5.84
N ALA A 282 18.17 -4.78 -5.06
CA ALA A 282 18.38 -4.65 -3.63
C ALA A 282 17.62 -5.78 -2.92
N GLU A 283 18.24 -6.46 -1.95
CA GLU A 283 17.57 -7.49 -1.17
C GLU A 283 16.24 -6.98 -0.59
N LYS A 284 15.18 -7.79 -0.61
CA LYS A 284 13.82 -7.41 -0.19
C LYS A 284 13.73 -6.81 1.24
N ALA A 285 14.76 -7.03 2.06
CA ALA A 285 14.84 -6.55 3.44
C ALA A 285 15.58 -5.20 3.61
N THR A 286 16.31 -4.72 2.59
CA THR A 286 17.20 -3.55 2.73
C THR A 286 16.47 -2.22 2.68
N LEU A 287 15.43 -2.07 1.85
CA LEU A 287 14.76 -0.76 1.69
C LEU A 287 13.98 -0.32 2.94
N LEU A 288 13.49 -1.26 3.76
CA LEU A 288 12.86 -0.95 5.06
C LEU A 288 13.86 -0.46 6.12
N ARG A 289 15.17 -0.50 5.82
CA ARG A 289 16.24 0.06 6.65
C ARG A 289 16.96 1.21 5.94
N ASP A 290 16.55 1.53 4.71
CA ASP A 290 17.16 2.59 3.92
C ASP A 290 16.83 3.97 4.54
N PRO A 291 17.84 4.81 4.81
CA PRO A 291 17.61 6.10 5.46
C PRO A 291 16.71 7.05 4.66
N ILE A 292 16.75 7.02 3.32
CA ILE A 292 15.94 7.89 2.47
C ILE A 292 14.49 7.42 2.52
N PHE A 293 14.25 6.12 2.34
CA PHE A 293 12.92 5.53 2.47
C PHE A 293 12.29 5.82 3.83
N LEU A 294 13.04 5.62 4.92
CA LEU A 294 12.54 5.86 6.27
C LEU A 294 12.22 7.33 6.53
N THR A 295 13.06 8.26 6.06
CA THR A 295 12.80 9.70 6.17
C THR A 295 11.52 10.08 5.41
N VAL A 296 11.33 9.56 4.20
CA VAL A 296 10.12 9.85 3.39
C VAL A 296 8.89 9.21 4.03
N ALA A 297 8.97 7.94 4.40
CA ALA A 297 7.88 7.20 5.03
C ALA A 297 7.41 7.86 6.32
N ALA A 298 8.32 8.39 7.15
CA ALA A 298 7.97 9.10 8.37
C ALA A 298 7.09 10.34 8.12
N ARG A 299 7.28 11.05 7.00
CA ARG A 299 6.45 12.21 6.62
C ARG A 299 5.04 11.83 6.15
N LEU A 300 4.86 10.60 5.68
CA LEU A 300 3.58 10.09 5.17
C LEU A 300 2.68 9.51 6.27
N ILE A 301 3.24 9.23 7.45
CA ILE A 301 2.48 8.68 8.57
C ILE A 301 1.69 9.80 9.24
N ALA A 302 0.39 9.55 9.46
CA ALA A 302 -0.46 10.49 10.19
C ALA A 302 0.07 10.69 11.63
N PRO A 303 0.03 11.90 12.21
CA PRO A 303 0.42 12.12 13.61
C PRO A 303 -0.36 11.26 14.61
N THR A 304 -1.58 10.85 14.24
CA THR A 304 -2.45 9.96 15.04
C THR A 304 -2.13 8.47 14.87
N ASP A 305 -1.36 8.08 13.84
CA ASP A 305 -0.94 6.70 13.61
C ASP A 305 0.36 6.40 14.38
N PHE A 306 0.19 6.26 15.69
CA PHE A 306 1.27 5.98 16.63
C PHE A 306 1.94 4.62 16.37
N ILE A 307 1.19 3.63 15.87
CA ILE A 307 1.67 2.27 15.64
C ILE A 307 2.68 2.27 14.48
N SER A 308 2.32 2.86 13.34
CA SER A 308 3.22 2.95 12.20
C SER A 308 4.45 3.80 12.54
N SER A 309 4.26 4.90 13.27
CA SER A 309 5.37 5.78 13.71
C SER A 309 6.39 5.04 14.58
N ILE A 310 5.95 4.31 15.61
CA ILE A 310 6.86 3.52 16.47
C ILE A 310 7.55 2.44 15.65
N THR A 311 6.80 1.71 14.85
CA THR A 311 7.33 0.55 14.12
C THR A 311 8.40 0.98 13.12
N LEU A 312 8.15 2.08 12.40
CA LEU A 312 9.13 2.67 11.48
C LEU A 312 10.37 3.19 12.23
N GLY A 313 10.18 3.88 13.36
CA GLY A 313 11.30 4.36 14.19
C GLY A 313 12.15 3.24 14.80
N ALA A 314 11.57 2.05 15.01
CA ALA A 314 12.30 0.87 15.48
C ALA A 314 13.11 0.15 14.38
N LEU A 315 12.88 0.52 13.11
CA LEU A 315 13.62 0.06 11.93
C LEU A 315 14.72 1.04 11.51
N ASP A 316 14.69 2.29 12.00
CA ASP A 316 15.67 3.31 11.66
C ASP A 316 17.02 3.06 12.32
N PRO A 317 18.08 2.73 11.54
CA PRO A 317 19.40 2.42 12.10
C PRO A 317 20.07 3.64 12.75
N ARG A 318 19.62 4.87 12.42
CA ARG A 318 20.12 6.10 13.05
C ARG A 318 19.58 6.28 14.46
N VAL A 319 18.45 5.65 14.77
CA VAL A 319 17.85 5.69 16.09
C VAL A 319 18.42 4.51 16.89
N GLY A 320 19.42 4.79 17.73
CA GLY A 320 20.02 3.80 18.61
C GLY A 320 19.09 3.45 19.78
N TRP A 321 18.22 2.44 19.61
CA TRP A 321 17.40 1.96 20.73
C TRP A 321 18.24 1.04 21.62
N LYS A 322 18.57 1.48 22.84
CA LYS A 322 19.07 0.57 23.89
C LYS A 322 18.00 -0.52 24.09
N GLY A 323 18.40 -1.80 24.04
CA GLY A 323 17.49 -2.97 23.95
C GLY A 323 16.34 -3.02 24.99
N GLY A 324 16.48 -2.36 26.14
CA GLY A 324 15.41 -2.24 27.14
C GLY A 324 14.22 -1.37 26.73
N LEU A 325 14.43 -0.32 25.91
CA LEU A 325 13.37 0.62 25.51
C LEU A 325 12.44 0.00 24.46
N LYS A 326 12.97 -0.89 23.60
CA LYS A 326 12.19 -1.65 22.61
C LYS A 326 11.23 -2.62 23.30
N ALA A 327 11.70 -3.31 24.34
CA ALA A 327 10.88 -4.17 25.17
C ALA A 327 9.83 -3.38 25.99
N ALA A 328 10.19 -2.21 26.50
CA ALA A 328 9.27 -1.35 27.25
C ALA A 328 8.15 -0.76 26.38
N LEU A 329 8.44 -0.37 25.13
CA LEU A 329 7.44 0.14 24.19
C LEU A 329 6.56 -0.97 23.62
N VAL A 330 7.08 -2.19 23.43
CA VAL A 330 6.24 -3.37 23.14
C VAL A 330 5.33 -3.72 24.33
N ARG A 331 5.80 -3.57 25.57
CA ARG A 331 4.97 -3.77 26.77
C ARG A 331 3.92 -2.68 26.94
N LEU A 332 4.28 -1.42 26.72
CA LEU A 332 3.34 -0.29 26.74
C LEU A 332 2.31 -0.41 25.61
N PHE A 333 2.76 -0.84 24.42
CA PHE A 333 1.91 -1.22 23.30
C PHE A 333 0.93 -2.32 23.73
N MET A 334 1.38 -3.44 24.29
CA MET A 334 0.47 -4.48 24.81
C MET A 334 -0.51 -3.95 25.88
N LEU A 335 -0.07 -3.01 26.71
CA LEU A 335 -0.86 -2.42 27.78
C LEU A 335 -1.95 -1.48 27.24
N VAL A 336 -1.63 -0.64 26.25
CA VAL A 336 -2.58 0.27 25.57
C VAL A 336 -3.49 -0.50 24.61
N TRP A 337 -2.94 -1.52 23.94
CA TRP A 337 -3.63 -2.46 23.05
C TRP A 337 -4.69 -3.30 23.76
N SER A 338 -4.50 -3.60 25.04
CA SER A 338 -5.50 -4.32 25.85
C SER A 338 -6.74 -3.49 26.20
N LYS A 339 -6.77 -2.18 25.87
CA LYS A 339 -7.84 -1.25 26.25
C LYS A 339 -8.78 -0.80 25.12
N PHE A 340 -8.62 -1.28 23.88
CA PHE A 340 -9.47 -0.89 22.74
C PHE A 340 -10.34 -2.05 22.21
N PRO A 341 -11.63 -2.14 22.60
CA PRO A 341 -12.48 -3.31 22.33
C PRO A 341 -12.89 -3.51 20.86
N MET A 342 -12.85 -2.49 20.00
CA MET A 342 -13.18 -2.62 18.57
C MET A 342 -12.18 -3.49 17.77
N LEU A 343 -10.94 -3.66 18.23
CA LEU A 343 -9.93 -4.50 17.56
C LEU A 343 -9.95 -5.97 18.01
N HIS A 344 -10.71 -6.35 19.03
CA HIS A 344 -10.85 -7.75 19.43
C HIS A 344 -11.45 -8.63 18.32
N GLY A 345 -12.31 -8.06 17.46
CA GLY A 345 -12.89 -8.77 16.32
C GLY A 345 -11.85 -9.23 15.29
N TRP A 346 -10.87 -8.39 14.93
CA TRP A 346 -9.87 -8.71 13.91
C TRP A 346 -8.83 -9.75 14.38
N LEU A 347 -8.41 -9.66 15.65
CA LEU A 347 -7.59 -10.68 16.28
C LEU A 347 -8.33 -12.01 16.45
N ALA A 348 -9.63 -11.96 16.78
CA ALA A 348 -10.46 -13.16 16.82
C ALA A 348 -10.56 -13.81 15.43
N ILE A 349 -10.77 -13.03 14.37
CA ILE A 349 -10.78 -13.52 12.98
C ILE A 349 -9.43 -14.12 12.59
N TYR A 350 -8.31 -13.45 12.91
CA TYR A 350 -6.98 -13.98 12.60
C TYR A 350 -6.67 -15.27 13.36
N ARG A 351 -6.99 -15.33 14.67
CA ARG A 351 -6.81 -16.53 15.50
C ARG A 351 -7.70 -17.68 15.00
N PHE A 352 -8.94 -17.37 14.61
CA PHE A 352 -9.84 -18.33 13.97
C PHE A 352 -9.26 -18.87 12.66
N GLN A 353 -8.76 -18.00 11.78
CA GLN A 353 -8.13 -18.42 10.52
C GLN A 353 -6.85 -19.24 10.77
N ALA A 354 -6.02 -18.87 11.74
CA ALA A 354 -4.82 -19.61 12.10
C ALA A 354 -5.16 -21.01 12.67
N TRP A 355 -6.14 -21.08 13.58
CA TRP A 355 -6.65 -22.33 14.15
C TRP A 355 -7.31 -23.24 13.09
N ARG A 356 -8.07 -22.67 12.15
CA ARG A 356 -8.59 -23.43 11.00
C ARG A 356 -7.49 -23.98 10.11
N ARG A 357 -6.43 -23.21 9.85
CA ARG A 357 -5.28 -23.68 9.07
C ARG A 357 -4.52 -24.81 9.77
N THR A 358 -4.45 -24.83 11.10
CA THR A 358 -3.82 -25.95 11.82
C THR A 358 -4.64 -27.23 11.70
N LEU A 359 -5.97 -27.14 11.74
CA LEU A 359 -6.87 -28.27 11.56
C LEU A 359 -6.93 -28.76 10.11
N ALA A 360 -6.89 -27.85 9.13
CA ALA A 360 -6.84 -28.21 7.71
C ALA A 360 -5.63 -29.07 7.34
N LYS A 361 -4.51 -28.94 8.07
CA LYS A 361 -3.33 -29.83 7.90
C LYS A 361 -3.59 -31.28 8.33
N GLN A 362 -4.63 -31.51 9.12
CA GLN A 362 -5.06 -32.82 9.62
C GLN A 362 -6.29 -33.33 8.85
N GLY A 363 -6.53 -32.85 7.62
CA GLY A 363 -7.68 -33.25 6.82
C GLY A 363 -9.05 -32.73 7.32
N THR A 364 -9.08 -32.04 8.46
CA THR A 364 -10.31 -31.48 9.04
C THR A 364 -10.79 -30.28 8.23
N VAL A 365 -12.07 -30.29 7.87
CA VAL A 365 -12.72 -29.20 7.11
C VAL A 365 -13.65 -28.44 8.04
N ILE A 366 -13.47 -27.12 8.14
CA ILE A 366 -14.38 -26.23 8.87
C ILE A 366 -14.82 -25.15 7.90
N ASP A 367 -16.12 -25.06 7.64
CA ASP A 367 -16.69 -24.03 6.78
C ASP A 367 -16.38 -22.62 7.32
N PRO A 368 -16.09 -21.62 6.45
CA PRO A 368 -15.82 -20.25 6.88
C PRO A 368 -16.94 -19.57 7.69
N ALA A 369 -18.18 -19.99 7.52
CA ALA A 369 -19.33 -19.44 8.23
C ALA A 369 -19.53 -20.03 9.63
N THR A 370 -18.78 -21.07 10.01
CA THR A 370 -18.80 -21.62 11.37
C THR A 370 -18.36 -20.57 12.38
N GLN A 371 -19.13 -20.43 13.47
CA GLN A 371 -18.94 -19.40 14.48
C GLN A 371 -18.43 -20.00 15.78
N ILE A 372 -17.45 -19.32 16.40
CA ILE A 372 -17.01 -19.62 17.76
C ILE A 372 -17.39 -18.44 18.65
N ILE A 373 -18.30 -18.68 19.59
CA ILE A 373 -18.83 -17.68 20.51
C ILE A 373 -18.11 -17.87 21.85
N ALA A 374 -17.16 -16.99 22.18
CA ALA A 374 -16.37 -17.05 23.41
C ALA A 374 -15.66 -15.73 23.77
N THR A 375 -15.25 -15.54 25.05
CA THR A 375 -14.83 -14.22 25.56
C THR A 375 -13.32 -13.98 25.58
N LYS A 376 -12.43 -14.99 25.61
CA LYS A 376 -10.97 -14.81 25.35
C LYS A 376 -10.11 -16.09 25.22
N GLN A 377 -10.55 -17.28 25.68
CA GLN A 377 -9.71 -18.50 25.77
C GLN A 377 -10.28 -19.77 25.08
N ALA A 378 -11.33 -19.68 24.28
CA ALA A 378 -12.04 -20.87 23.80
C ALA A 378 -11.22 -21.84 22.95
N TYR A 379 -10.28 -21.37 22.13
CA TYR A 379 -9.57 -22.24 21.19
C TYR A 379 -8.78 -23.37 21.86
N SER A 380 -8.24 -23.17 23.07
CA SER A 380 -7.52 -24.22 23.81
C SER A 380 -8.44 -25.24 24.47
N ARG A 381 -9.76 -25.01 24.42
CA ARG A 381 -10.80 -25.89 24.99
C ARG A 381 -11.55 -26.65 23.92
N ILE A 382 -11.15 -26.51 22.64
CA ILE A 382 -11.75 -27.20 21.50
C ILE A 382 -10.67 -28.10 20.89
N GLU A 383 -10.93 -29.39 20.90
CA GLU A 383 -10.13 -30.43 20.26
C GLU A 383 -10.97 -31.07 19.16
N ILE A 384 -10.46 -31.10 17.94
CA ILE A 384 -11.14 -31.70 16.78
C ILE A 384 -10.17 -32.69 16.14
N GLY A 385 -10.61 -33.94 16.02
CA GLY A 385 -9.84 -35.01 15.40
C GLY A 385 -9.67 -34.86 13.89
N HIS A 386 -8.80 -35.71 13.35
CA HIS A 386 -8.44 -35.77 11.94
C HIS A 386 -9.68 -36.08 11.09
N GLY A 387 -9.77 -35.52 9.88
CA GLY A 387 -10.82 -35.85 8.90
C GLY A 387 -12.24 -35.35 9.23
N SER A 388 -12.44 -34.74 10.40
CA SER A 388 -13.74 -34.21 10.81
C SER A 388 -14.20 -33.02 9.95
N ASN A 389 -15.51 -32.88 9.78
CA ASN A 389 -16.12 -31.86 8.93
C ASN A 389 -17.23 -31.08 9.67
N LEU A 390 -17.10 -29.76 9.74
CA LEU A 390 -18.12 -28.85 10.25
C LEU A 390 -18.66 -28.00 9.11
N GLU A 391 -19.93 -28.22 8.74
CA GLU A 391 -20.61 -27.48 7.68
C GLU A 391 -20.90 -26.01 8.05
N ARG A 392 -21.43 -25.26 7.08
CA ARG A 392 -21.81 -23.85 7.17
C ARG A 392 -22.70 -23.55 8.38
N ASP A 393 -22.46 -22.41 9.01
CA ASP A 393 -23.28 -21.85 10.10
C ASP A 393 -23.39 -22.75 11.35
N VAL A 394 -22.46 -23.69 11.55
CA VAL A 394 -22.29 -24.40 12.83
C VAL A 394 -21.83 -23.40 13.90
N SER A 395 -22.43 -23.47 15.09
CA SER A 395 -22.16 -22.53 16.18
C SER A 395 -21.61 -23.25 17.40
N LEU A 396 -20.36 -22.92 17.77
CA LEU A 396 -19.67 -23.45 18.94
C LEU A 396 -19.68 -22.39 20.04
N TRP A 397 -20.58 -22.50 21.00
CA TRP A 397 -20.60 -21.63 22.17
C TRP A 397 -19.80 -22.27 23.30
N ILE A 398 -18.64 -21.71 23.61
CA ILE A 398 -17.80 -22.17 24.72
C ILE A 398 -17.96 -21.18 25.88
N SER A 399 -18.64 -21.60 26.95
CA SER A 399 -18.89 -20.74 28.11
C SER A 399 -17.59 -20.46 28.89
N ASP A 400 -17.50 -19.23 29.39
CA ASP A 400 -16.45 -18.73 30.28
C ASP A 400 -17.00 -18.38 31.67
N ASP A 401 -18.22 -18.81 32.00
CA ASP A 401 -18.90 -18.49 33.27
C ASP A 401 -18.22 -19.20 34.46
N ASP A 402 -18.24 -18.56 35.64
CA ASP A 402 -17.68 -19.12 36.88
C ASP A 402 -18.33 -20.47 37.22
N GLY A 403 -17.54 -21.55 37.16
CA GLY A 403 -18.00 -22.94 37.38
C GLY A 403 -18.20 -23.77 36.10
N ALA A 404 -18.10 -23.17 34.91
CA ALA A 404 -18.09 -23.90 33.65
C ALA A 404 -16.77 -24.68 33.48
N ARG A 405 -16.88 -26.00 33.23
CA ARG A 405 -15.75 -26.85 32.81
C ARG A 405 -15.83 -27.09 31.30
N ALA A 406 -16.15 -26.04 30.56
CA ALA A 406 -16.44 -26.10 29.14
C ALA A 406 -15.24 -26.68 28.37
N ARG A 407 -15.44 -27.83 27.73
CA ARG A 407 -14.47 -28.46 26.83
C ARG A 407 -15.23 -29.21 25.74
N LEU A 408 -14.85 -28.99 24.49
CA LEU A 408 -15.39 -29.70 23.34
C LEU A 408 -14.31 -30.61 22.78
N THR A 409 -14.60 -31.91 22.68
CA THR A 409 -13.73 -32.88 22.03
C THR A 409 -14.52 -33.59 20.95
N LEU A 410 -14.08 -33.48 19.71
CA LEU A 410 -14.55 -34.28 18.58
C LEU A 410 -13.47 -35.29 18.22
N GLY A 411 -13.84 -36.56 18.06
CA GLY A 411 -13.00 -37.62 17.54
C GLY A 411 -12.63 -37.41 16.08
N ASN A 412 -12.02 -38.43 15.47
CA ASN A 412 -11.71 -38.43 14.05
C ASN A 412 -12.97 -38.67 13.21
N ASP A 413 -13.00 -38.12 12.00
CA ASP A 413 -14.03 -38.38 10.99
C ASP A 413 -15.46 -38.05 11.48
N VAL A 414 -15.58 -37.06 12.37
CA VAL A 414 -16.87 -36.56 12.87
C VAL A 414 -17.46 -35.58 11.87
N TYR A 415 -18.71 -35.81 11.48
CA TYR A 415 -19.47 -34.90 10.62
C TYR A 415 -20.49 -34.10 11.45
N VAL A 416 -20.49 -32.78 11.29
CA VAL A 416 -21.46 -31.86 11.89
C VAL A 416 -22.17 -31.07 10.79
N GLY A 417 -23.45 -31.37 10.58
CA GLY A 417 -24.29 -30.72 9.58
C GLY A 417 -24.59 -29.25 9.89
N ARG A 418 -24.93 -28.49 8.84
CA ARG A 418 -25.15 -27.05 8.91
C ARG A 418 -26.11 -26.60 10.00
N ASN A 419 -25.95 -25.37 10.46
CA ASN A 419 -26.83 -24.73 11.45
C ASN A 419 -26.98 -25.52 12.77
N THR A 420 -26.04 -26.40 13.09
CA THR A 420 -26.01 -27.12 14.37
C THR A 420 -25.41 -26.23 15.46
N PHE A 421 -26.00 -26.25 16.65
CA PHE A 421 -25.55 -25.48 17.80
C PHE A 421 -25.00 -26.40 18.89
N LEU A 422 -23.75 -26.14 19.31
CA LEU A 422 -23.07 -26.81 20.41
C LEU A 422 -22.85 -25.81 21.56
N GLY A 423 -23.72 -25.89 22.58
CA GLY A 423 -23.66 -25.09 23.80
C GLY A 423 -22.85 -25.76 24.90
N VAL A 424 -21.55 -25.45 24.97
CA VAL A 424 -20.57 -26.11 25.82
C VAL A 424 -20.35 -25.31 27.11
N TYR A 425 -21.06 -25.72 28.17
CA TYR A 425 -20.90 -25.19 29.54
C TYR A 425 -20.21 -26.21 30.48
N GLN A 426 -20.33 -27.48 30.15
CA GLN A 426 -19.69 -28.65 30.74
C GLN A 426 -19.07 -29.46 29.59
N PRO A 427 -18.22 -30.46 29.85
CA PRO A 427 -17.58 -31.22 28.79
C PRO A 427 -18.59 -31.87 27.83
N ILE A 428 -18.38 -31.69 26.52
CA ILE A 428 -19.06 -32.43 25.46
C ILE A 428 -17.99 -33.22 24.71
N SER A 429 -18.14 -34.55 24.69
CA SER A 429 -17.25 -35.46 23.98
C SER A 429 -18.04 -36.20 22.91
N ILE A 430 -17.52 -36.20 21.68
CA ILE A 430 -18.13 -36.87 20.52
C ILE A 430 -17.08 -37.82 19.95
N GLY A 431 -17.40 -39.11 19.92
CA GLY A 431 -16.53 -40.19 19.46
C GLY A 431 -16.27 -40.14 17.95
N ALA A 432 -15.33 -40.96 17.50
CA ALA A 432 -14.99 -41.05 16.08
C ALA A 432 -16.17 -41.56 15.23
N ASP A 433 -16.10 -41.32 13.92
CA ASP A 433 -17.08 -41.82 12.93
C ASP A 433 -18.54 -41.40 13.21
N THR A 434 -18.74 -40.34 13.99
CA THR A 434 -20.07 -39.88 14.39
C THR A 434 -20.61 -38.86 13.39
N MET A 435 -21.89 -39.01 13.01
CA MET A 435 -22.57 -38.10 12.11
C MET A 435 -23.71 -37.37 12.82
N ILE A 436 -23.66 -36.03 12.80
CA ILE A 436 -24.68 -35.15 13.35
C ILE A 436 -25.42 -34.43 12.23
N GLY A 437 -26.72 -34.67 12.12
CA GLY A 437 -27.59 -34.03 11.16
C GLY A 437 -27.75 -32.54 11.41
N ALA A 438 -28.02 -31.80 10.33
CA ALA A 438 -28.24 -30.36 10.35
C ALA A 438 -29.34 -29.91 11.35
N TYR A 439 -29.23 -28.66 11.79
CA TYR A 439 -30.18 -28.00 12.70
C TYR A 439 -30.34 -28.68 14.07
N SER A 440 -29.34 -29.44 14.50
CA SER A 440 -29.36 -30.08 15.83
C SER A 440 -28.91 -29.11 16.93
N TYR A 441 -29.38 -29.34 18.15
CA TYR A 441 -29.13 -28.49 19.31
C TYR A 441 -28.61 -29.34 20.48
N ILE A 442 -27.34 -29.22 20.81
CA ILE A 442 -26.69 -29.99 21.88
C ILE A 442 -26.22 -29.00 22.94
N ILE A 443 -26.76 -29.09 24.16
CA ILE A 443 -26.43 -28.15 25.23
C ILE A 443 -26.16 -28.88 26.55
N SER A 444 -25.04 -28.55 27.19
CA SER A 444 -24.59 -29.22 28.43
C SER A 444 -24.96 -28.47 29.72
N ALA A 445 -25.83 -27.46 29.63
CA ALA A 445 -26.38 -26.74 30.77
C ALA A 445 -27.83 -26.29 30.57
N SER A 446 -28.49 -25.97 31.67
CA SER A 446 -29.81 -25.35 31.74
C SER A 446 -29.84 -24.30 32.86
N HIS A 447 -30.86 -23.45 32.86
CA HIS A 447 -31.08 -22.52 33.97
C HIS A 447 -31.52 -23.27 35.23
N ARG A 448 -31.06 -22.79 36.39
CA ARG A 448 -31.64 -23.21 37.68
C ARG A 448 -33.01 -22.57 37.87
N PHE A 449 -33.92 -23.32 38.47
CA PHE A 449 -35.31 -22.91 38.69
C PHE A 449 -35.86 -23.42 40.04
N ASP A 450 -34.98 -23.89 40.93
CA ASP A 450 -35.32 -24.49 42.22
C ASP A 450 -35.77 -23.45 43.26
N ARG A 451 -35.40 -22.17 43.10
CA ARG A 451 -35.79 -21.08 43.99
C ARG A 451 -36.97 -20.30 43.43
N ARG A 452 -38.05 -20.16 44.21
CA ARG A 452 -39.25 -19.41 43.78
C ARG A 452 -39.20 -17.91 44.11
N ASP A 453 -38.33 -17.53 45.03
CA ASP A 453 -38.14 -16.16 45.54
C ASP A 453 -37.13 -15.34 44.71
N THR A 454 -36.36 -16.00 43.83
CA THR A 454 -35.36 -15.38 42.97
C THR A 454 -35.75 -15.53 41.50
N PRO A 455 -35.72 -14.46 40.66
CA PRO A 455 -35.96 -14.60 39.22
C PRO A 455 -35.01 -15.62 38.56
N ILE A 456 -35.48 -16.45 37.62
CA ILE A 456 -34.69 -17.52 36.97
C ILE A 456 -33.32 -17.03 36.46
N ARG A 457 -33.27 -15.82 35.86
CA ARG A 457 -32.02 -15.22 35.34
C ARG A 457 -30.94 -15.02 36.42
N GLU A 458 -31.32 -14.92 37.69
CA GLU A 458 -30.44 -14.69 38.84
C GLU A 458 -30.12 -15.98 39.62
N GLN A 459 -30.67 -17.12 39.20
CA GLN A 459 -30.43 -18.41 39.86
C GLN A 459 -29.19 -19.14 39.33
N GLY A 460 -28.61 -18.69 38.22
CA GLY A 460 -27.45 -19.31 37.59
C GLY A 460 -27.82 -20.57 36.80
N TYR A 461 -26.86 -21.46 36.61
CA TYR A 461 -26.95 -22.62 35.72
C TYR A 461 -26.69 -23.96 36.42
N SER A 462 -27.34 -25.01 35.96
CA SER A 462 -26.99 -26.41 36.25
C SER A 462 -26.45 -27.03 34.97
N GLY A 463 -25.46 -27.90 35.08
CA GLY A 463 -24.87 -28.55 33.91
C GLY A 463 -24.32 -29.92 34.24
N ALA A 464 -24.28 -30.77 33.23
CA ALA A 464 -23.71 -32.10 33.29
C ALA A 464 -23.06 -32.43 31.94
N PRO A 465 -21.98 -33.23 31.92
CA PRO A 465 -21.29 -33.57 30.68
C PRO A 465 -22.20 -34.34 29.72
N ILE A 466 -21.92 -34.23 28.42
CA ILE A 466 -22.57 -35.03 27.38
C ILE A 466 -21.50 -35.90 26.73
N VAL A 467 -21.81 -37.19 26.57
CA VAL A 467 -20.92 -38.15 25.91
C VAL A 467 -21.67 -38.78 24.75
N ILE A 468 -21.16 -38.61 23.54
CA ILE A 468 -21.59 -39.35 22.36
C ILE A 468 -20.42 -40.26 22.02
N GLU A 469 -20.63 -41.57 22.10
CA GLU A 469 -19.59 -42.55 21.76
C GLU A 469 -19.37 -42.62 20.24
N GLU A 470 -18.55 -43.55 19.78
CA GLU A 470 -18.19 -43.67 18.36
C GLU A 470 -19.24 -44.40 17.51
N ASP A 471 -19.20 -44.16 16.19
CA ASP A 471 -20.16 -44.70 15.20
C ASP A 471 -21.63 -44.36 15.51
N VAL A 472 -21.90 -43.15 16.04
CA VAL A 472 -23.27 -42.71 16.33
C VAL A 472 -23.84 -41.91 15.16
N TRP A 473 -25.13 -42.12 14.85
CA TRP A 473 -25.86 -41.27 13.90
C TRP A 473 -26.97 -40.48 14.59
N ILE A 474 -26.83 -39.16 14.60
CA ILE A 474 -27.83 -38.21 15.07
C ILE A 474 -28.55 -37.61 13.86
N GLY A 475 -29.86 -37.80 13.77
CA GLY A 475 -30.70 -37.23 12.72
C GLY A 475 -30.76 -35.70 12.74
N THR A 476 -31.39 -35.10 11.73
CA THR A 476 -31.61 -33.64 11.66
C THR A 476 -32.58 -33.17 12.75
N HIS A 477 -32.44 -31.94 13.22
CA HIS A 477 -33.34 -31.34 14.23
C HIS A 477 -33.41 -32.15 15.54
N VAL A 478 -32.30 -32.73 15.99
CA VAL A 478 -32.25 -33.43 17.28
C VAL A 478 -31.81 -32.47 18.38
N THR A 479 -32.48 -32.52 19.52
CA THR A 479 -32.09 -31.80 20.74
C THR A 479 -31.52 -32.78 21.76
N ILE A 480 -30.30 -32.55 22.26
CA ILE A 480 -29.65 -33.36 23.30
C ILE A 480 -29.47 -32.50 24.55
N LEU A 481 -30.00 -32.98 25.68
CA LEU A 481 -29.99 -32.30 26.97
C LEU A 481 -28.78 -32.69 27.84
N PRO A 482 -28.48 -31.91 28.90
CA PRO A 482 -27.31 -32.16 29.76
C PRO A 482 -27.34 -33.53 30.43
N GLY A 483 -26.16 -34.15 30.57
CA GLY A 483 -25.99 -35.40 31.33
C GLY A 483 -26.25 -36.69 30.55
N VAL A 484 -26.51 -36.60 29.25
CA VAL A 484 -26.82 -37.75 28.39
C VAL A 484 -25.54 -38.42 27.88
N THR A 485 -25.53 -39.76 27.94
CA THR A 485 -24.60 -40.64 27.23
C THR A 485 -25.33 -41.36 26.08
N ILE A 486 -24.82 -41.25 24.86
CA ILE A 486 -25.30 -42.00 23.69
C ILE A 486 -24.25 -43.05 23.34
N GLY A 487 -24.62 -44.31 23.54
CA GLY A 487 -23.74 -45.45 23.36
C GLY A 487 -23.35 -45.69 21.90
N ARG A 488 -22.23 -46.39 21.71
CA ARG A 488 -21.64 -46.71 20.41
C ARG A 488 -22.65 -47.29 19.46
N GLY A 489 -22.60 -46.87 18.19
CA GLY A 489 -23.42 -47.49 17.16
C GLY A 489 -24.90 -47.10 17.22
N ALA A 490 -25.31 -46.27 18.18
CA ALA A 490 -26.72 -45.88 18.35
C ALA A 490 -27.18 -44.91 17.26
N ILE A 491 -28.49 -44.90 17.01
CA ILE A 491 -29.15 -44.03 16.04
C ILE A 491 -30.24 -43.22 16.72
N VAL A 492 -30.21 -41.90 16.53
CA VAL A 492 -31.28 -40.99 16.97
C VAL A 492 -32.02 -40.46 15.76
N GLY A 493 -33.30 -40.79 15.64
CA GLY A 493 -34.17 -40.33 14.55
C GLY A 493 -34.33 -38.81 14.53
N ALA A 494 -34.59 -38.26 13.34
CA ALA A 494 -34.79 -36.82 13.15
C ALA A 494 -35.92 -36.26 14.03
N GLY A 495 -35.77 -35.01 14.47
CA GLY A 495 -36.78 -34.30 15.28
C GLY A 495 -36.87 -34.75 16.74
N SER A 496 -35.92 -35.56 17.23
CA SER A 496 -36.01 -36.17 18.56
C SER A 496 -35.45 -35.29 19.68
N MET A 497 -35.97 -35.45 20.90
CA MET A 497 -35.43 -34.82 22.11
C MET A 497 -34.86 -35.88 23.06
N VAL A 498 -33.54 -35.92 23.19
CA VAL A 498 -32.82 -36.88 24.03
C VAL A 498 -32.58 -36.28 25.42
N ASN A 499 -33.23 -36.84 26.43
CA ASN A 499 -33.16 -36.40 27.82
C ASN A 499 -32.74 -37.51 28.80
N LYS A 500 -32.29 -38.65 28.29
CA LYS A 500 -31.75 -39.79 29.04
C LYS A 500 -30.80 -40.59 28.15
N ASP A 501 -29.98 -41.41 28.79
CA ASP A 501 -28.98 -42.23 28.11
C ASP A 501 -29.61 -43.18 27.07
N ILE A 502 -28.87 -43.41 25.99
CA ILE A 502 -29.21 -44.33 24.91
C ILE A 502 -28.18 -45.46 24.91
N PRO A 503 -28.59 -46.73 25.12
CA PRO A 503 -27.67 -47.86 25.07
C PRO A 503 -27.01 -48.05 23.69
N PRO A 504 -25.83 -48.72 23.64
CA PRO A 504 -25.16 -49.05 22.38
C PRO A 504 -26.06 -49.82 21.41
N TYR A 505 -25.90 -49.54 20.11
CA TYR A 505 -26.59 -50.22 19.02
C TYR A 505 -28.14 -50.16 19.08
N GLU A 506 -28.72 -49.20 19.80
CA GLU A 506 -30.17 -48.98 19.79
C GLU A 506 -30.58 -47.84 18.86
N ILE A 507 -31.80 -47.94 18.31
CA ILE A 507 -32.43 -46.89 17.51
C ILE A 507 -33.53 -46.23 18.33
N TRP A 508 -33.45 -44.92 18.48
CA TRP A 508 -34.35 -44.11 19.31
C TRP A 508 -34.99 -42.99 18.49
N GLY A 509 -36.21 -42.58 18.86
CA GLY A 509 -36.85 -41.42 18.23
C GLY A 509 -38.01 -40.83 19.03
N GLY A 510 -38.40 -39.60 18.70
CA GLY A 510 -39.55 -38.88 19.27
C GLY A 510 -39.21 -37.79 20.29
N VAL A 511 -40.24 -37.12 20.81
CA VAL A 511 -40.14 -36.04 21.80
C VAL A 511 -41.03 -36.37 23.00
N PRO A 512 -40.47 -36.85 24.14
CA PRO A 512 -39.07 -37.27 24.33
C PRO A 512 -38.72 -38.55 23.56
N ALA A 513 -37.43 -38.76 23.29
CA ALA A 513 -36.94 -39.92 22.57
C ALA A 513 -37.27 -41.21 23.33
N ARG A 514 -37.64 -42.25 22.57
CA ARG A 514 -37.95 -43.60 23.05
C ARG A 514 -37.29 -44.63 22.15
N PHE A 515 -36.94 -45.77 22.75
CA PHE A 515 -36.47 -46.95 22.03
C PHE A 515 -37.49 -47.35 20.95
N ILE A 516 -37.00 -47.61 19.75
CA ILE A 516 -37.78 -48.09 18.60
C ILE A 516 -37.44 -49.56 18.35
N LYS A 517 -36.16 -49.88 18.21
CA LYS A 517 -35.62 -51.21 17.96
C LYS A 517 -34.10 -51.22 18.11
N GLU A 518 -33.51 -52.41 18.13
CA GLU A 518 -32.07 -52.58 17.99
C GLU A 518 -31.62 -52.30 16.54
N ARG A 519 -30.41 -51.76 16.38
CA ARG A 519 -29.73 -51.62 15.09
C ARG A 519 -29.35 -53.02 14.61
N PRO A 520 -29.75 -53.42 13.40
CA PRO A 520 -29.40 -54.75 12.88
C PRO A 520 -27.87 -54.93 12.87
N GLY A 521 -27.38 -56.00 13.50
CA GLY A 521 -26.00 -56.45 13.33
C GLY A 521 -25.80 -57.10 11.96
N SER A 522 -24.55 -57.17 11.50
CA SER A 522 -24.18 -58.05 10.39
C SER A 522 -24.47 -59.50 10.78
N ALA A 523 -25.22 -60.20 9.93
CA ALA A 523 -25.47 -61.65 10.05
C ALA A 523 -24.19 -62.46 9.84
#